data_AF-A0A0C4DX21-F1
#
_entry.id   AF-A0A0C4DX21-F1
#
_cell.length_a   1.000
_cell.length_b   1.000
_cell.length_c   1.000
_cell.angle_alpha   90.00
_cell.angle_beta   90.00
_cell.angle_gamma   90.00
#
_symmetry.space_group_name_H-M   'P 1'
#
loop_
_entity.id
_entity.type
_entity.pdbx_description
1 polymer ?
#
loop_
_entity_poly.entity_id
_entity_poly.type
_entity_poly.pdbx_seq_one_letter_code
_entity_poly.pdbx_strand_id
1 'polypeptide(L)'
;MPAVAKSHESTMTSHIEIREIPNKGKGVVAVASIPLGTRVLCEEPLLVCQCLPDKAILNSLVADKLEQMPLERQREFLSLHNKDAGGPYPLAGIFDTNSIPLGDAGSGAVYPTVCRLNHSCRPNCMTSWNTTLRRQTVHATRRIEEGEELTARLVAEGEDSPNTAKMLRVAVDPCVELGISEEDSRDWASPVSLVPPEEYPPELYEAWLWRQGTEGDGFGVDRYLRGRM
;
A
#
# COMPACT_ATOMS: atom_id res chain seq x y z
N MET A 1 -16.73 6.93 33.70
CA MET A 1 -15.62 7.48 32.90
C MET A 1 -15.52 6.63 31.65
N PRO A 2 -15.99 7.08 30.47
CA PRO A 2 -15.97 6.26 29.28
C PRO A 2 -14.56 6.23 28.67
N ALA A 3 -14.10 5.05 28.30
CA ALA A 3 -12.84 4.82 27.62
C ALA A 3 -12.89 5.45 26.23
N VAL A 4 -11.97 6.37 25.96
CA VAL A 4 -11.76 6.97 24.64
C VAL A 4 -11.13 5.89 23.76
N ALA A 5 -11.84 5.53 22.68
CA ALA A 5 -11.33 4.66 21.64
C ALA A 5 -10.08 5.28 21.01
N LYS A 6 -8.96 4.55 21.01
CA LYS A 6 -7.78 4.92 20.22
C LYS A 6 -8.08 4.65 18.75
N SER A 7 -8.28 5.71 17.99
CA SER A 7 -8.31 5.69 16.54
C SER A 7 -7.02 5.05 16.01
N HIS A 8 -7.15 4.08 15.12
CA HIS A 8 -6.02 3.56 14.34
C HIS A 8 -5.64 4.64 13.33
N GLU A 9 -4.65 5.45 13.70
CA GLU A 9 -4.11 6.51 12.86
C GLU A 9 -3.19 5.87 11.81
N SER A 10 -3.79 5.51 10.67
CA SER A 10 -3.05 5.09 9.49
C SER A 10 -2.34 6.31 8.90
N THR A 11 -1.02 6.33 9.02
CA THR A 11 -0.17 7.42 8.57
C THR A 11 -0.26 7.59 7.03
N MET A 12 -0.61 8.81 6.60
CA MET A 12 -0.55 9.38 5.24
C MET A 12 -1.76 9.25 4.29
N THR A 13 -2.81 10.02 4.60
CA THR A 13 -3.88 10.43 3.67
C THR A 13 -3.64 11.80 3.00
N SER A 14 -2.46 12.43 3.14
CA SER A 14 -2.27 13.83 2.72
C SER A 14 -2.19 14.07 1.22
N HIS A 15 -1.92 13.04 0.41
CA HIS A 15 -1.65 13.20 -1.02
C HIS A 15 -2.60 12.43 -1.94
N ILE A 16 -3.52 11.64 -1.38
CA ILE A 16 -4.43 10.80 -2.17
C ILE A 16 -5.87 10.81 -1.63
N GLU A 17 -6.82 10.55 -2.51
CA GLU A 17 -8.24 10.40 -2.18
C GLU A 17 -8.86 9.27 -3.02
N ILE A 18 -9.81 8.53 -2.44
CA ILE A 18 -10.61 7.55 -3.18
C ILE A 18 -11.79 8.26 -3.84
N ARG A 19 -11.90 8.18 -5.17
CA ARG A 19 -12.97 8.81 -5.96
C ARG A 19 -13.66 7.79 -6.86
N GLU A 20 -14.90 8.08 -7.25
CA GLU A 20 -15.53 7.39 -8.38
C GLU A 20 -14.89 7.86 -9.69
N ILE A 21 -14.46 6.91 -10.50
CA ILE A 21 -13.82 7.10 -11.79
C ILE A 21 -14.76 6.59 -12.88
N PRO A 22 -15.14 7.44 -13.86
CA PRO A 22 -16.05 7.06 -14.94
C PRO A 22 -15.62 5.74 -15.62
N ASN A 23 -16.55 4.78 -15.68
CA ASN A 23 -16.36 3.45 -16.28
C ASN A 23 -15.30 2.55 -15.61
N LYS A 24 -14.74 2.93 -14.46
CA LYS A 24 -13.78 2.11 -13.70
C LYS A 24 -14.21 1.80 -12.27
N GLY A 25 -15.32 2.37 -11.81
CA GLY A 25 -15.74 2.28 -10.41
C GLY A 25 -14.85 3.16 -9.54
N LYS A 26 -14.45 2.70 -8.35
CA LYS A 26 -13.58 3.48 -7.45
C LYS A 26 -12.12 3.42 -7.88
N GLY A 27 -11.42 4.53 -7.76
CA GLY A 27 -9.97 4.65 -7.99
C GLY A 27 -9.32 5.54 -6.94
N VAL A 28 -7.99 5.50 -6.87
CA VAL A 28 -7.19 6.39 -6.02
C VAL A 28 -6.67 7.54 -6.88
N VAL A 29 -6.85 8.77 -6.43
CA VAL A 29 -6.48 10.00 -7.16
C VAL A 29 -5.54 10.83 -6.31
N ALA A 30 -4.50 11.40 -6.93
CA ALA A 30 -3.61 12.34 -6.27
C ALA A 30 -4.33 13.67 -5.97
N VAL A 31 -4.23 14.15 -4.73
CA VAL A 31 -4.74 15.49 -4.32
C VAL A 31 -3.63 16.55 -4.21
N ALA A 32 -2.40 16.16 -4.54
CA ALA A 32 -1.25 17.03 -4.69
C ALA A 32 -0.23 16.36 -5.64
N SER A 33 0.76 17.11 -6.13
CA SER A 33 1.88 16.51 -6.87
C SER A 33 2.66 15.54 -5.99
N ILE A 34 2.93 14.34 -6.50
CA ILE A 34 3.69 13.27 -5.83
C ILE A 34 5.00 13.05 -6.59
N PRO A 35 6.16 13.27 -5.97
CA PRO A 35 7.47 13.00 -6.58
C PRO A 35 7.69 11.52 -6.94
N LEU A 36 8.63 11.28 -7.87
CA LEU A 36 9.16 9.94 -8.16
C LEU A 36 9.70 9.29 -6.88
N GLY A 37 9.45 8.00 -6.69
CA GLY A 37 9.98 7.21 -5.57
C GLY A 37 9.22 7.36 -4.25
N THR A 38 8.30 8.32 -4.14
CA THR A 38 7.51 8.53 -2.91
C THR A 38 6.65 7.30 -2.59
N ARG A 39 6.70 6.83 -1.33
CA ARG A 39 5.78 5.81 -0.80
C ARG A 39 4.43 6.43 -0.50
N VAL A 40 3.45 6.16 -1.35
CA VAL A 40 2.10 6.73 -1.27
C VAL A 40 1.16 5.93 -0.36
N LEU A 41 1.42 4.63 -0.17
CA LEU A 41 0.66 3.76 0.74
C LEU A 41 1.59 2.79 1.46
N CYS A 42 1.27 2.50 2.73
CA CYS A 42 1.86 1.44 3.54
C CYS A 42 0.75 0.79 4.37
N GLU A 43 0.06 -0.19 3.81
CA GLU A 43 -1.20 -0.69 4.33
C GLU A 43 -1.06 -2.12 4.85
N GLU A 44 -1.62 -2.38 6.03
CA GLU A 44 -1.74 -3.75 6.55
C GLU A 44 -2.87 -4.50 5.83
N PRO A 45 -2.75 -5.83 5.67
CA PRO A 45 -3.84 -6.63 5.15
C PRO A 45 -5.11 -6.47 5.99
N LEU A 46 -6.25 -6.24 5.33
CA LEU A 46 -7.56 -6.33 5.96
C LEU A 46 -7.92 -7.78 6.25
N LEU A 47 -7.68 -8.66 5.28
CA LEU A 47 -7.96 -10.09 5.38
C LEU A 47 -6.92 -10.86 4.56
N VAL A 48 -6.34 -11.89 5.17
CA VAL A 48 -5.36 -12.80 4.54
C VAL A 48 -5.97 -14.18 4.45
N CYS A 49 -5.87 -14.84 3.30
CA CYS A 49 -6.16 -16.26 3.15
C CYS A 49 -4.94 -16.99 2.61
N GLN A 50 -4.59 -18.09 3.27
CA GLN A 50 -3.51 -19.00 2.87
C GLN A 50 -4.15 -20.21 2.17
N CYS A 51 -3.42 -20.80 1.22
CA CYS A 51 -3.82 -22.02 0.52
C CYS A 51 -5.22 -21.86 -0.12
N LEU A 52 -5.34 -20.94 -1.09
CA LEU A 52 -6.59 -20.56 -1.76
C LEU A 52 -7.38 -21.81 -2.22
N PRO A 53 -8.44 -22.21 -1.50
CA PRO A 53 -9.16 -23.45 -1.76
C PRO A 53 -10.22 -23.23 -2.85
N ASP A 54 -11.10 -24.21 -3.07
CA ASP A 54 -12.27 -24.02 -3.93
C ASP A 54 -13.12 -22.82 -3.45
N LYS A 55 -13.87 -22.21 -4.37
CA LYS A 55 -14.68 -21.01 -4.10
C LYS A 55 -15.68 -21.20 -2.95
N ALA A 56 -16.28 -22.37 -2.80
CA ALA A 56 -17.24 -22.62 -1.73
C ALA A 56 -16.55 -22.57 -0.35
N ILE A 57 -15.42 -23.27 -0.20
CA ILE A 57 -14.62 -23.23 1.02
C ILE A 57 -14.09 -21.82 1.28
N LEU A 58 -13.57 -21.14 0.26
CA LEU A 58 -13.05 -19.77 0.39
C LEU A 58 -14.14 -18.81 0.89
N ASN A 59 -15.37 -18.94 0.37
CA ASN A 59 -16.48 -18.10 0.78
C ASN A 59 -16.80 -18.27 2.27
N SER A 60 -16.83 -19.50 2.76
CA SER A 60 -17.03 -19.78 4.19
C SER A 60 -15.87 -19.26 5.05
N LEU A 61 -14.62 -19.47 4.63
CA LEU A 61 -13.45 -18.97 5.36
C LEU A 61 -13.42 -17.44 5.46
N VAL A 62 -13.82 -16.75 4.39
CA VAL A 62 -13.94 -15.28 4.41
C VAL A 62 -15.07 -14.86 5.33
N ALA A 63 -16.22 -15.55 5.32
CA ALA A 63 -17.34 -15.27 6.22
C ALA A 63 -16.91 -15.37 7.69
N ASP A 64 -16.27 -16.47 8.09
CA ASP A 64 -15.82 -16.71 9.46
C ASP A 64 -14.83 -15.62 9.93
N LYS A 65 -13.93 -15.18 9.03
CA LYS A 65 -12.98 -14.10 9.32
C LYS A 65 -13.65 -12.75 9.47
N LEU A 66 -14.62 -12.44 8.60
CA LEU A 66 -15.37 -11.18 8.69
C LEU A 66 -16.20 -11.10 9.98
N GLU A 67 -16.82 -12.20 10.40
CA GLU A 67 -17.61 -12.23 11.65
C GLU A 67 -16.76 -11.90 12.88
N GLN A 68 -15.46 -12.23 12.84
CA GLN A 68 -14.50 -11.92 13.91
C GLN A 68 -13.93 -10.48 13.85
N MET A 69 -14.25 -9.71 12.80
CA MET A 69 -13.75 -8.35 12.61
C MET A 69 -14.75 -7.29 13.11
N PRO A 70 -14.29 -6.09 13.51
CA PRO A 70 -15.16 -4.94 13.74
C PRO A 70 -16.04 -4.61 12.52
N LEU A 71 -17.24 -4.07 12.76
CA LEU A 71 -18.21 -3.75 11.70
C LEU A 71 -17.65 -2.78 10.65
N GLU A 72 -16.76 -1.87 11.06
CA GLU A 72 -16.08 -0.94 10.17
C GLU A 72 -15.21 -1.68 9.14
N ARG A 73 -14.43 -2.65 9.61
CA ARG A 73 -13.55 -3.50 8.78
C ARG A 73 -14.37 -4.42 7.86
N GLN A 74 -15.50 -4.92 8.36
CA GLN A 74 -16.44 -5.68 7.52
C GLN A 74 -17.00 -4.82 6.39
N ARG A 75 -17.38 -3.58 6.66
CA ARG A 75 -17.86 -2.63 5.65
C ARG A 75 -16.79 -2.28 4.63
N GLU A 76 -15.53 -2.10 5.07
CA GLU A 76 -14.40 -1.90 4.16
C GLU A 76 -14.30 -3.05 3.15
N PHE A 77 -14.30 -4.30 3.62
CA PHE A 77 -14.25 -5.48 2.76
C PHE A 77 -15.46 -5.55 1.81
N LEU A 78 -16.67 -5.44 2.35
CA LEU A 78 -17.91 -5.55 1.58
C LEU A 78 -18.09 -4.42 0.56
N SER A 79 -17.36 -3.32 0.71
CA SER A 79 -17.36 -2.22 -0.25
C SER A 79 -16.43 -2.45 -1.45
N LEU A 80 -15.57 -3.47 -1.42
CA LEU A 80 -14.65 -3.80 -2.51
C LEU A 80 -15.40 -4.31 -3.75
N HIS A 81 -14.76 -4.24 -4.92
CA HIS A 81 -15.40 -4.66 -6.17
C HIS A 81 -15.64 -6.17 -6.18
N ASN A 82 -16.81 -6.59 -6.67
CA ASN A 82 -17.14 -8.00 -6.85
C ASN A 82 -17.45 -8.26 -8.33
N LYS A 83 -16.54 -8.95 -9.03
CA LYS A 83 -16.77 -9.33 -10.44
C LYS A 83 -17.89 -10.36 -10.61
N ASP A 84 -18.13 -11.18 -9.57
CA ASP A 84 -19.11 -12.27 -9.54
C ASP A 84 -20.38 -11.84 -8.78
N ALA A 85 -20.77 -10.56 -8.86
CA ALA A 85 -21.95 -10.04 -8.19
C ALA A 85 -23.22 -10.79 -8.64
N GLY A 86 -23.95 -11.36 -7.68
CA GLY A 86 -25.13 -12.21 -7.94
C GLY A 86 -24.82 -13.71 -8.10
N GLY A 87 -23.55 -14.12 -8.03
CA GLY A 87 -23.15 -15.52 -7.95
C GLY A 87 -23.41 -16.15 -6.57
N PRO A 88 -23.28 -17.49 -6.46
CA PRO A 88 -23.56 -18.22 -5.21
C PRO A 88 -22.52 -17.97 -4.09
N TYR A 89 -21.36 -17.41 -4.41
CA TYR A 89 -20.23 -17.21 -3.50
C TYR A 89 -19.72 -15.76 -3.51
N PRO A 90 -20.52 -14.79 -3.02
CA PRO A 90 -20.21 -13.37 -3.17
C PRO A 90 -18.95 -12.94 -2.41
N LEU A 91 -18.64 -13.54 -1.25
CA LEU A 91 -17.46 -13.19 -0.46
C LEU A 91 -16.17 -13.70 -1.10
N ALA A 92 -16.20 -14.92 -1.64
CA ALA A 92 -15.11 -15.43 -2.47
C ALA A 92 -14.93 -14.57 -3.73
N GLY A 93 -16.03 -14.14 -4.37
CA GLY A 93 -15.99 -13.25 -5.53
C GLY A 93 -15.28 -11.91 -5.23
N ILE A 94 -15.58 -11.29 -4.08
CA ILE A 94 -14.86 -10.10 -3.61
C ILE A 94 -13.39 -10.42 -3.37
N PHE A 95 -13.08 -11.48 -2.64
CA PHE A 95 -11.70 -11.83 -2.30
C PHE A 95 -10.87 -12.12 -3.55
N ASP A 96 -11.33 -12.98 -4.44
CA ASP A 96 -10.64 -13.35 -5.69
C ASP A 96 -10.39 -12.15 -6.60
N THR A 97 -11.32 -11.19 -6.62
CA THR A 97 -11.21 -10.00 -7.46
C THR A 97 -10.12 -9.05 -6.98
N ASN A 98 -9.89 -8.98 -5.66
CA ASN A 98 -9.06 -7.95 -5.04
C ASN A 98 -7.77 -8.51 -4.41
N SER A 99 -7.64 -9.82 -4.29
CA SER A 99 -6.51 -10.43 -3.58
C SER A 99 -5.18 -10.17 -4.30
N ILE A 100 -4.18 -9.77 -3.52
CA ILE A 100 -2.82 -9.50 -3.94
C ILE A 100 -1.91 -10.56 -3.27
N PRO A 101 -1.00 -11.20 -4.01
CA PRO A 101 -0.06 -12.17 -3.44
C PRO A 101 0.84 -11.57 -2.35
N LEU A 102 1.10 -12.33 -1.28
CA LEU A 102 1.96 -11.91 -0.16
C LEU A 102 3.46 -12.25 -0.36
N GLY A 103 3.87 -12.57 -1.58
CA GLY A 103 5.25 -12.96 -1.91
C GLY A 103 5.56 -14.45 -1.71
N ASP A 104 4.66 -15.21 -1.12
CA ASP A 104 4.68 -16.68 -1.06
C ASP A 104 3.63 -17.31 -1.98
N ALA A 105 3.93 -18.50 -2.50
CA ALA A 105 3.01 -19.22 -3.37
C ALA A 105 1.76 -19.66 -2.58
N GLY A 106 0.59 -19.21 -3.03
CA GLY A 106 -0.71 -19.69 -2.54
C GLY A 106 -1.33 -18.88 -1.40
N SER A 107 -0.71 -17.77 -0.97
CA SER A 107 -1.33 -16.83 -0.03
C SER A 107 -1.72 -15.53 -0.73
N GLY A 108 -2.93 -15.03 -0.41
CA GLY A 108 -3.45 -13.77 -0.91
C GLY A 108 -3.96 -12.89 0.22
N ALA A 109 -3.89 -11.58 0.02
CA ALA A 109 -4.38 -10.59 0.95
C ALA A 109 -5.22 -9.52 0.24
N VAL A 110 -6.25 -9.03 0.92
CA VAL A 110 -7.03 -7.87 0.49
C VAL A 110 -6.75 -6.69 1.40
N TYR A 111 -6.86 -5.50 0.83
CA TYR A 111 -6.48 -4.24 1.45
C TYR A 111 -7.57 -3.19 1.17
N PRO A 112 -7.93 -2.32 2.14
CA PRO A 112 -8.99 -1.34 1.95
C PRO A 112 -8.70 -0.36 0.80
N THR A 113 -7.45 0.12 0.71
CA THR A 113 -7.05 1.20 -0.20
C THR A 113 -6.23 0.67 -1.38
N VAL A 114 -5.25 -0.21 -1.16
CA VAL A 114 -4.41 -0.74 -2.26
C VAL A 114 -5.25 -1.46 -3.32
N CYS A 115 -6.30 -2.17 -2.92
CA CYS A 115 -7.22 -2.83 -3.87
C CYS A 115 -8.08 -1.84 -4.69
N ARG A 116 -8.01 -0.54 -4.42
CA ARG A 116 -8.67 0.52 -5.23
C ARG A 116 -7.77 1.06 -6.34
N LEU A 117 -6.50 0.65 -6.41
CA LEU A 117 -5.64 1.02 -7.51
C LEU A 117 -6.09 0.31 -8.78
N ASN A 118 -6.57 1.08 -9.75
CA ASN A 118 -6.99 0.53 -11.02
C ASN A 118 -5.80 0.02 -11.84
N HIS A 119 -6.09 -0.96 -12.71
CA HIS A 119 -5.08 -1.54 -13.58
C HIS A 119 -4.63 -0.56 -14.67
N SER A 120 -3.32 -0.52 -14.95
CA SER A 120 -2.76 0.07 -16.16
C SER A 120 -1.59 -0.77 -16.68
N CYS A 121 -1.50 -0.94 -18.01
CA CYS A 121 -0.33 -1.55 -18.63
C CYS A 121 0.92 -0.65 -18.56
N ARG A 122 0.72 0.66 -18.33
CA ARG A 122 1.78 1.66 -18.10
C ARG A 122 1.48 2.37 -16.78
N PRO A 123 1.62 1.66 -15.64
CA PRO A 123 1.24 2.19 -14.35
C PRO A 123 2.17 3.33 -13.92
N ASN A 124 1.68 4.18 -13.04
CA ASN A 124 2.49 5.19 -12.36
C ASN A 124 2.86 4.78 -10.93
N CYS A 125 2.31 3.67 -10.43
CA CYS A 125 2.67 3.09 -9.13
C CYS A 125 3.19 1.65 -9.25
N MET A 126 4.08 1.29 -8.33
CA MET A 126 4.53 -0.07 -8.07
C MET A 126 3.99 -0.52 -6.72
N THR A 127 3.49 -1.74 -6.64
CA THR A 127 3.07 -2.36 -5.39
C THR A 127 4.08 -3.43 -4.98
N SER A 128 4.51 -3.46 -3.72
CA SER A 128 5.45 -4.47 -3.22
C SER A 128 5.12 -4.87 -1.78
N TRP A 129 5.14 -6.17 -1.49
CA TRP A 129 5.00 -6.68 -0.14
C TRP A 129 6.32 -6.51 0.62
N ASN A 130 6.29 -5.74 1.70
CA ASN A 130 7.43 -5.58 2.58
C ASN A 130 7.33 -6.62 3.71
N THR A 131 8.17 -7.64 3.66
CA THR A 131 8.18 -8.76 4.62
C THR A 131 8.56 -8.32 6.03
N THR A 132 9.47 -7.35 6.17
CA THR A 132 9.89 -6.79 7.46
C THR A 132 8.73 -6.06 8.14
N LEU A 133 8.01 -5.22 7.40
CA LEU A 133 6.88 -4.45 7.91
C LEU A 133 5.58 -5.25 7.98
N ARG A 134 5.52 -6.37 7.26
CA ARG A 134 4.29 -7.15 7.02
C ARG A 134 3.16 -6.25 6.48
N ARG A 135 3.51 -5.36 5.56
CA ARG A 135 2.60 -4.38 4.94
C ARG A 135 2.80 -4.35 3.43
N GLN A 136 1.72 -4.04 2.72
CA GLN A 136 1.78 -3.74 1.31
C GLN A 136 2.17 -2.29 1.12
N THR A 137 3.23 -2.07 0.36
CA THR A 137 3.73 -0.74 0.06
C THR A 137 3.41 -0.37 -1.38
N VAL A 138 3.14 0.91 -1.61
CA VAL A 138 2.92 1.44 -2.96
C VAL A 138 3.83 2.64 -3.15
N HIS A 139 4.62 2.63 -4.22
CA HIS A 139 5.57 3.69 -4.54
C HIS A 139 5.31 4.28 -5.92
N ALA A 140 5.49 5.59 -6.06
CA ALA A 140 5.42 6.26 -7.35
C ALA A 140 6.63 5.89 -8.22
N THR A 141 6.39 5.42 -9.45
CA THR A 141 7.43 5.03 -10.44
C THR A 141 7.77 6.15 -11.41
N ARG A 142 7.07 7.28 -11.29
CA ARG A 142 7.30 8.57 -11.94
C ARG A 142 6.65 9.65 -11.09
N ARG A 143 6.95 10.92 -11.39
CA ARG A 143 6.15 12.04 -10.87
C ARG A 143 4.68 11.87 -11.28
N ILE A 144 3.76 12.12 -10.34
CA ILE A 144 2.31 12.07 -10.51
C ILE A 144 1.77 13.45 -10.18
N GLU A 145 1.10 14.10 -11.12
CA GLU A 145 0.51 15.42 -10.92
C GLU A 145 -0.79 15.35 -10.11
N GLU A 146 -1.17 16.46 -9.50
CA GLU A 146 -2.47 16.59 -8.83
C GLU A 146 -3.62 16.26 -9.79
N GLY A 147 -4.58 15.47 -9.33
CA GLY A 147 -5.73 15.01 -10.12
C GLY A 147 -5.45 13.78 -10.98
N GLU A 148 -4.19 13.31 -11.10
CA GLU A 148 -3.91 12.04 -11.78
C GLU A 148 -4.38 10.84 -10.95
N GLU A 149 -4.88 9.83 -11.66
CA GLU A 149 -5.23 8.53 -11.07
C GLU A 149 -3.96 7.71 -10.80
N LEU A 150 -3.82 7.20 -9.58
CA LEU A 150 -2.80 6.22 -9.23
C LEU A 150 -3.23 4.85 -9.75
N THR A 151 -2.37 4.24 -10.54
CA THR A 151 -2.61 2.95 -11.20
C THR A 151 -1.45 2.00 -10.96
N ALA A 152 -1.76 0.73 -10.79
CA ALA A 152 -0.80 -0.33 -10.60
C ALA A 152 -0.97 -1.42 -11.65
N ARG A 153 0.05 -2.26 -11.82
CA ARG A 153 -0.08 -3.49 -12.58
C ARG A 153 -0.44 -4.62 -11.61
N LEU A 154 -1.67 -5.13 -11.71
CA LEU A 154 -2.20 -6.21 -10.87
C LEU A 154 -1.40 -7.52 -10.98
N VAL A 155 -0.80 -7.80 -12.13
CA VAL A 155 0.06 -8.97 -12.36
C VAL A 155 1.35 -8.53 -13.02
N ALA A 156 2.45 -8.57 -12.28
CA ALA A 156 3.80 -8.33 -12.80
C ALA A 156 4.51 -9.69 -12.99
N GLU A 157 3.99 -10.49 -13.92
CA GLU A 157 4.54 -11.80 -14.26
C GLU A 157 4.92 -11.84 -15.75
N GLY A 158 5.87 -12.70 -16.09
CA GLY A 158 6.38 -12.88 -17.45
C GLY A 158 7.70 -12.15 -17.73
N GLU A 159 8.53 -12.76 -18.57
CA GLU A 159 9.84 -12.23 -19.00
C GLU A 159 9.80 -11.60 -20.41
N ASP A 160 8.65 -11.69 -21.09
CA ASP A 160 8.44 -11.34 -22.49
C ASP A 160 8.19 -9.84 -22.73
N SER A 161 7.85 -9.10 -21.68
CA SER A 161 7.56 -7.66 -21.73
C SER A 161 8.73 -6.86 -21.14
N PRO A 162 9.40 -5.98 -21.93
CA PRO A 162 10.45 -5.10 -21.42
C PRO A 162 9.98 -4.22 -20.24
N ASN A 163 8.70 -3.85 -20.23
CA ASN A 163 8.10 -3.10 -19.12
C ASN A 163 7.93 -3.97 -17.87
N THR A 164 7.57 -5.24 -18.02
CA THR A 164 7.45 -6.18 -16.89
C THR A 164 8.83 -6.45 -16.31
N ALA A 165 9.84 -6.70 -17.16
CA ALA A 165 11.22 -6.88 -16.72
C ALA A 165 11.73 -5.64 -15.96
N LYS A 166 11.50 -4.42 -16.49
CA LYS A 166 11.83 -3.18 -15.78
C LYS A 166 11.09 -3.07 -14.45
N MET A 167 9.79 -3.35 -14.42
CA MET A 167 8.98 -3.32 -13.21
C MET A 167 9.50 -4.28 -12.13
N LEU A 168 9.86 -5.51 -12.50
CA LEU A 168 10.46 -6.48 -11.58
C LEU A 168 11.81 -5.98 -11.05
N ARG A 169 12.67 -5.42 -11.90
CA ARG A 169 13.95 -4.87 -11.43
C ARG A 169 13.76 -3.66 -10.52
N VAL A 170 12.83 -2.74 -10.83
CA VAL A 170 12.46 -1.62 -9.94
C VAL A 170 11.91 -2.11 -8.60
N ALA A 171 11.22 -3.24 -8.56
CA ALA A 171 10.74 -3.82 -7.31
C ALA A 171 11.86 -4.41 -6.44
N VAL A 172 12.99 -4.82 -7.04
CA VAL A 172 14.17 -5.34 -6.32
C VAL A 172 15.11 -4.22 -5.92
N ASP A 173 15.48 -3.35 -6.86
CA ASP A 173 16.41 -2.24 -6.65
C ASP A 173 15.93 -0.98 -7.40
N PRO A 174 15.02 -0.21 -6.78
CA PRO A 174 14.45 0.98 -7.41
C PRO A 174 15.49 2.08 -7.63
N CYS A 175 16.52 2.19 -6.78
CA CYS A 175 17.53 3.24 -6.88
C CYS A 175 18.31 3.12 -8.19
N VAL A 176 18.80 1.92 -8.50
CA VAL A 176 19.57 1.65 -9.72
C VAL A 176 18.69 1.78 -10.97
N GLU A 177 17.49 1.19 -10.96
CA GLU A 177 16.66 1.08 -12.17
C GLU A 177 15.90 2.35 -12.54
N LEU A 178 15.58 3.19 -11.55
CA LEU A 178 14.98 4.51 -11.80
C LEU A 178 16.04 5.57 -12.11
N GLY A 179 17.33 5.20 -12.09
CA GLY A 179 18.43 6.14 -12.29
C GLY A 179 18.46 7.23 -11.24
N ILE A 180 18.00 6.94 -10.03
CA ILE A 180 18.08 7.85 -8.90
C ILE A 180 19.52 7.70 -8.39
N SER A 181 20.43 8.51 -8.93
CA SER A 181 21.81 8.52 -8.43
C SER A 181 21.84 9.13 -7.02
N GLU A 182 22.89 8.83 -6.24
CA GLU A 182 23.13 9.51 -4.95
C GLU A 182 23.21 11.04 -5.09
N GLU A 183 23.43 11.55 -6.31
CA GLU A 183 23.46 12.97 -6.63
C GLU A 183 22.08 13.55 -6.98
N ASP A 184 21.16 12.76 -7.53
CA ASP A 184 19.87 13.24 -8.05
C ASP A 184 18.80 13.52 -6.99
N SER A 185 18.97 13.03 -5.75
CA SER A 185 18.06 13.33 -4.65
C SER A 185 18.78 13.35 -3.29
N ARG A 186 19.55 14.42 -3.05
CA ARG A 186 20.04 14.77 -1.70
C ARG A 186 18.98 15.37 -0.78
N ASP A 187 17.81 15.69 -1.31
CA ASP A 187 16.68 16.22 -0.53
C ASP A 187 16.31 15.27 0.62
N TRP A 188 16.54 13.95 0.46
CA TRP A 188 16.32 12.90 1.45
C TRP A 188 17.54 12.56 2.31
N ALA A 189 18.74 13.03 1.95
CA ALA A 189 19.98 12.70 2.65
C ALA A 189 19.99 13.28 4.07
N SER A 190 20.29 12.42 5.05
CA SER A 190 20.43 12.82 6.45
C SER A 190 21.82 12.42 6.95
N PRO A 191 22.48 13.26 7.76
CA PRO A 191 23.67 12.84 8.49
C PRO A 191 23.39 11.55 9.27
N VAL A 192 24.36 10.64 9.35
CA VAL A 192 24.25 9.41 10.14
C VAL A 192 23.87 9.71 11.60
N SER A 193 24.28 10.86 12.13
CA SER A 193 23.90 11.33 13.46
C SER A 193 22.40 11.54 13.65
N LEU A 194 21.62 11.71 12.57
CA LEU A 194 20.17 11.84 12.60
C LEU A 194 19.45 10.50 12.45
N VAL A 195 20.12 9.43 12.01
CA VAL A 195 19.54 8.08 11.91
C VAL A 195 19.17 7.60 13.31
N PRO A 196 17.89 7.24 13.59
CA PRO A 196 17.47 6.82 14.90
C PRO A 196 18.30 5.62 15.38
N PRO A 197 18.65 5.58 16.68
CA PRO A 197 19.31 4.43 17.30
C PRO A 197 18.52 3.14 17.07
N GLU A 198 19.20 2.00 17.07
CA GLU A 198 18.58 0.68 16.89
C GLU A 198 17.56 0.36 18.01
N GLU A 199 17.71 0.99 19.18
CA GLU A 199 16.79 0.86 20.31
C GLU A 199 15.47 1.63 20.14
N TYR A 200 15.31 2.41 19.07
CA TYR A 200 14.05 3.08 18.80
C TYR A 200 12.93 2.06 18.49
N PRO A 201 11.69 2.32 18.95
CA PRO A 201 10.55 1.52 18.51
C PRO A 201 10.48 1.49 16.98
N PRO A 202 10.16 0.34 16.36
CA PRO A 202 10.04 0.22 14.91
C PRO A 202 9.12 1.28 14.28
N GLU A 203 8.07 1.66 15.00
CA GLU A 203 7.09 2.67 14.59
C GLU A 203 7.73 4.06 14.47
N LEU A 204 8.63 4.39 15.40
CA LEU A 204 9.35 5.66 15.43
C LEU A 204 10.46 5.70 14.37
N TYR A 205 11.12 4.56 14.15
CA TYR A 205 12.08 4.39 13.06
C TYR A 205 11.42 4.56 11.69
N GLU A 206 10.24 3.97 11.48
CA GLU A 206 9.44 4.16 10.26
C GLU A 206 8.99 5.62 10.09
N ALA A 207 8.48 6.25 11.14
CA ALA A 207 8.09 7.66 11.09
C ALA A 207 9.28 8.57 10.70
N TRP A 208 10.50 8.25 11.13
CA TRP A 208 11.72 8.93 10.69
C TRP A 208 12.08 8.61 9.23
N LEU A 209 12.12 7.32 8.88
CA LEU A 209 12.52 6.84 7.55
C LEU A 209 11.70 7.51 6.45
N TRP A 210 10.43 7.79 6.74
CA TRP A 210 9.48 8.39 5.80
C TRP A 210 9.20 9.87 6.05
N ARG A 211 9.93 10.52 6.98
CA ARG A 211 9.74 11.93 7.37
C ARG A 211 8.30 12.29 7.76
N GLN A 212 7.60 11.35 8.40
CA GLN A 212 6.20 11.48 8.82
C GLN A 212 6.05 11.79 10.31
N GLY A 213 7.15 11.73 11.06
CA GLY A 213 7.18 12.00 12.50
C GLY A 213 6.89 13.46 12.88
N THR A 214 6.38 13.67 14.08
CA THR A 214 6.15 14.96 14.76
C THR A 214 7.02 15.09 16.02
N GLU A 215 7.25 16.30 16.54
CA GLU A 215 7.98 16.51 17.81
C GLU A 215 7.34 15.76 18.99
N GLY A 216 6.04 15.45 18.89
CA GLY A 216 5.29 14.71 19.91
C GLY A 216 5.53 13.20 19.90
N ASP A 217 6.16 12.64 18.87
CA ASP A 217 6.28 11.19 18.69
C ASP A 217 7.42 10.57 19.51
N GLY A 218 8.18 11.39 20.25
CA GLY A 218 9.27 10.91 21.12
C GLY A 218 10.64 10.87 20.44
N PHE A 219 10.82 11.60 19.33
CA PHE A 219 12.15 11.83 18.76
C PHE A 219 13.03 12.61 19.75
N GLY A 220 14.30 12.20 19.88
CA GLY A 220 15.29 12.98 20.63
C GLY A 220 15.44 14.39 20.05
N VAL A 221 15.84 15.34 20.90
CA VAL A 221 15.74 16.81 20.69
C VAL A 221 16.41 17.34 19.40
N ASP A 222 17.26 16.55 18.72
CA ASP A 222 17.93 16.95 17.47
C ASP A 222 17.62 16.02 16.27
N ARG A 223 16.74 15.02 16.45
CA ARG A 223 16.44 13.98 15.45
C ARG A 223 15.12 14.20 14.71
N TYR A 224 14.43 15.30 15.03
CA TYR A 224 13.20 15.71 14.38
C TYR A 224 13.46 16.31 12.99
N LEU A 225 12.75 15.82 11.98
CA LEU A 225 12.87 16.27 10.59
C LEU A 225 11.57 16.96 10.14
N ARG A 226 11.33 18.23 10.54
CA ARG A 226 10.30 19.04 9.88
C ARG A 226 10.85 19.68 8.61
N GLY A 227 10.17 19.46 7.49
CA GLY A 227 10.17 20.40 6.36
C GLY A 227 11.53 20.80 5.79
N ARG A 228 12.55 19.91 5.82
CA ARG A 228 13.72 20.10 4.96
C ARG A 228 13.31 19.75 3.53
N MET A 229 12.83 20.77 2.80
CA MET A 229 13.04 20.86 1.36
C MET A 229 14.52 20.76 1.05
#